data_AF-A0A8S9FNW3-F1
#
_entry.id   AF-A0A8S9FNW3-F1
#
_cell.length_a   1.000
_cell.length_b   1.000
_cell.length_c   1.000
_cell.angle_alpha   90.00
_cell.angle_beta   90.00
_cell.angle_gamma   90.00
#
_symmetry.space_group_name_H-M   'P 1'
#
loop_
_entity.id
_entity.type
_entity.pdbx_description
1 polymer ?
#
loop_
_entity_poly.entity_id
_entity_poly.type
_entity_poly.pdbx_seq_one_letter_code
_entity_poly.pdbx_strand_id
1 'polypeptide(L)'
;MVPMAVLVYVSLLFSVSYSSTFVITNNCPFTIWPGTLSGSGTRPLPTTGFRLDVGQSVKIPSVLGWSGRIWARTGCKFDANGAGKCVTGDCGGKLECAVGGPLVQARNFAAITGVNAGIACVMKRIRGKEDLESAVVAAFGSGVAYSLVSAGLQGQPMNAITTAAGFSLFQGIFFKLGERFSKPSVEDPYYTRARSMLLKLGLEKYEKNFKKGLLADPTLPLLTDSALKDVSIPPGPRLLILDHIQRDPELKGKRGSRG
;
A
#
# COMPACT_ATOMS: atom_id res chain seq x y z
N MET A 1 -28.39 -61.48 4.04
CA MET A 1 -28.20 -60.45 5.09
C MET A 1 -26.94 -59.67 4.73
N VAL A 2 -27.08 -58.44 4.22
CA VAL A 2 -25.92 -57.60 3.88
C VAL A 2 -25.35 -57.06 5.21
N PRO A 3 -24.04 -57.14 5.48
CA PRO A 3 -23.48 -56.71 6.76
C PRO A 3 -23.73 -55.22 6.99
N MET A 4 -24.19 -54.84 8.18
CA MET A 4 -24.40 -53.43 8.56
C MET A 4 -23.13 -52.57 8.35
N ALA A 5 -21.94 -53.17 8.44
CA ALA A 5 -20.67 -52.53 8.14
C ALA A 5 -20.52 -52.08 6.66
N VAL A 6 -21.11 -52.82 5.71
CA VAL A 6 -21.09 -52.47 4.28
C VAL A 6 -21.98 -51.26 4.01
N LEU A 7 -23.12 -51.15 4.69
CA LEU A 7 -24.03 -49.98 4.58
C LEU A 7 -23.41 -48.69 5.14
N VAL A 8 -22.65 -48.79 6.24
CA VAL A 8 -21.92 -47.66 6.84
C VAL A 8 -20.75 -47.21 5.96
N TYR A 9 -20.04 -48.16 5.33
CA TYR A 9 -18.94 -47.84 4.41
C TYR A 9 -19.45 -47.18 3.11
N VAL A 10 -20.59 -47.62 2.58
CA VAL A 10 -21.22 -47.02 1.39
C VAL A 10 -21.73 -45.60 1.67
N SER A 11 -22.27 -45.32 2.85
CA SER A 11 -22.79 -43.99 3.21
C SER A 11 -21.69 -42.94 3.41
N LEU A 12 -20.48 -43.35 3.84
CA LEU A 12 -19.29 -42.48 3.91
C LEU A 12 -18.70 -42.11 2.54
N LEU A 13 -19.08 -42.82 1.46
CA LEU A 13 -18.66 -42.52 0.10
C LEU A 13 -19.54 -41.46 -0.59
N PHE A 14 -20.71 -41.15 -0.04
CA PHE A 14 -21.62 -40.14 -0.58
C PHE A 14 -21.43 -38.79 0.10
N SER A 15 -20.45 -38.03 -0.38
CA SER A 15 -20.40 -36.58 -0.12
C SER A 15 -21.55 -35.89 -0.88
N VAL A 16 -22.65 -35.55 -0.20
CA VAL A 16 -23.73 -34.77 -0.79
C VAL A 16 -23.21 -33.38 -1.13
N SER A 17 -22.95 -33.14 -2.41
CA SER A 17 -22.45 -31.87 -2.92
C SER A 17 -23.63 -30.98 -3.32
N TYR A 18 -23.94 -29.97 -2.52
CA TYR A 18 -24.91 -28.93 -2.87
C TYR A 18 -24.29 -27.95 -3.89
N SER A 19 -24.38 -28.27 -5.18
CA SER A 19 -24.08 -27.31 -6.25
C SER A 19 -25.35 -26.52 -6.58
N SER A 20 -25.31 -25.20 -6.42
CA SER A 20 -26.36 -24.31 -6.92
C SER A 20 -26.09 -23.98 -8.38
N THR A 21 -27.13 -23.91 -9.22
CA THR A 21 -26.97 -23.49 -10.62
C THR A 21 -27.63 -22.14 -10.81
N PHE A 22 -26.88 -21.16 -11.32
CA PHE A 22 -27.43 -19.86 -11.68
C PHE A 22 -28.03 -19.95 -13.09
N VAL A 23 -29.26 -19.46 -13.25
CA VAL A 23 -29.91 -19.34 -14.55
C VAL A 23 -30.05 -17.86 -14.87
N ILE A 24 -29.34 -17.39 -15.89
CA ILE A 24 -29.36 -15.99 -16.32
C ILE A 24 -30.14 -15.93 -17.63
N THR A 25 -31.22 -15.14 -17.64
CA THR A 25 -32.11 -15.00 -18.80
C THR A 25 -32.17 -13.54 -19.23
N ASN A 26 -31.99 -13.29 -20.52
CA ASN A 26 -32.15 -11.96 -21.09
C ASN A 26 -33.56 -11.76 -21.65
N ASN A 27 -34.42 -11.09 -20.88
CA ASN A 27 -35.75 -10.68 -21.34
C ASN A 27 -35.78 -9.22 -21.86
N CYS A 28 -34.63 -8.57 -22.01
CA CYS A 28 -34.54 -7.22 -22.55
C CYS A 28 -34.63 -7.25 -24.09
N PRO A 29 -35.13 -6.18 -24.75
CA PRO A 29 -35.23 -6.11 -26.21
C PRO A 29 -33.89 -5.85 -26.92
N PHE A 30 -32.77 -6.04 -26.22
CA PHE A 30 -31.41 -5.84 -26.73
C PHE A 30 -30.46 -6.87 -26.13
N THR A 31 -29.34 -7.11 -26.80
CA THR A 31 -28.27 -7.99 -26.31
C THR A 31 -27.63 -7.40 -25.05
N ILE A 32 -27.40 -8.26 -24.07
CA ILE A 32 -26.63 -7.95 -22.86
C ILE A 32 -25.38 -8.81 -22.80
N TRP A 33 -24.40 -8.37 -22.03
CA TRP A 33 -23.19 -9.15 -21.74
C TRP A 33 -23.06 -9.35 -20.24
N PRO A 34 -23.62 -10.41 -19.66
CA PRO A 34 -23.46 -10.67 -18.24
C PRO A 34 -21.97 -10.77 -17.88
N GLY A 35 -21.63 -10.29 -16.69
CA GLY A 35 -20.32 -10.42 -16.07
C GLY A 35 -20.46 -11.07 -14.70
N THR A 36 -19.50 -11.91 -14.34
CA THR A 36 -19.44 -12.53 -13.00
C THR A 36 -18.07 -12.27 -12.37
N LEU A 37 -18.06 -12.10 -11.05
CA LEU A 37 -16.84 -11.91 -10.28
C LEU A 37 -16.97 -12.67 -8.96
N SER A 38 -16.08 -13.62 -8.73
CA SER A 38 -15.98 -14.32 -7.45
C SER A 38 -15.46 -13.40 -6.35
N GLY A 39 -15.99 -13.59 -5.14
CA GLY A 39 -15.52 -12.97 -3.91
C GLY A 39 -14.23 -13.61 -3.40
N SER A 40 -13.60 -12.95 -2.42
CA SER A 40 -12.34 -13.42 -1.83
C SER A 40 -12.46 -14.83 -1.29
N GLY A 41 -11.50 -15.70 -1.65
CA GLY A 41 -11.44 -17.08 -1.16
C GLY A 41 -12.36 -18.08 -1.88
N THR A 42 -13.11 -17.66 -2.90
CA THR A 42 -13.97 -18.56 -3.70
C THR A 42 -13.45 -18.70 -5.12
N ARG A 43 -13.59 -19.90 -5.71
CA ARG A 43 -13.13 -20.15 -7.08
C ARG A 43 -13.98 -19.38 -8.10
N PRO A 44 -13.40 -18.98 -9.25
CA PRO A 44 -14.15 -18.43 -10.38
C PRO A 44 -15.27 -19.36 -10.83
N LEU A 45 -16.38 -18.79 -11.31
CA LEU A 45 -17.33 -19.55 -12.11
C LEU A 45 -16.70 -19.94 -13.46
N PRO A 46 -17.24 -20.95 -14.17
CA PRO A 46 -16.69 -21.40 -15.46
C PRO A 46 -16.58 -20.30 -16.53
N THR A 47 -17.41 -19.26 -16.45
CA THR A 47 -17.32 -18.06 -17.28
C THR A 47 -17.52 -16.81 -16.43
N THR A 48 -16.73 -15.79 -16.70
CA THR A 48 -16.75 -14.48 -16.05
C THR A 48 -17.34 -13.39 -16.94
N GLY A 49 -17.59 -13.67 -18.21
CA GLY A 49 -18.43 -12.82 -19.03
C GLY A 49 -18.70 -13.37 -20.43
N PHE A 50 -19.94 -13.24 -20.87
CA PHE A 50 -20.42 -13.84 -22.11
C PHE A 50 -21.48 -12.95 -22.77
N ARG A 51 -21.74 -13.19 -24.05
CA ARG A 51 -22.83 -12.52 -24.79
C ARG A 51 -24.13 -13.28 -24.56
N LEU A 52 -25.24 -12.57 -24.34
CA LEU A 52 -26.57 -13.14 -24.19
C LEU A 52 -27.57 -12.32 -25.02
N ASP A 53 -28.03 -12.89 -26.13
CA ASP A 53 -28.99 -12.24 -27.03
C ASP A 53 -30.41 -12.28 -26.48
N VAL A 54 -31.33 -11.58 -27.14
CA VAL A 54 -32.72 -11.41 -26.72
C VAL A 54 -33.41 -12.77 -26.59
N GLY A 55 -34.04 -13.03 -25.44
CA GLY A 55 -34.75 -14.27 -25.13
C GLY A 55 -33.86 -15.46 -24.79
N GLN A 56 -32.53 -15.30 -24.78
CA GLN A 56 -31.62 -16.39 -24.45
C GLN A 56 -31.45 -16.57 -22.93
N SER A 57 -31.22 -17.82 -22.53
CA SER A 57 -30.88 -18.21 -21.17
C SER A 57 -29.61 -19.04 -21.14
N VAL A 58 -28.77 -18.81 -20.13
CA VAL A 58 -27.57 -19.60 -19.87
C VAL A 58 -27.61 -20.12 -18.43
N LYS A 59 -27.20 -21.38 -18.26
CA LYS A 59 -27.05 -22.03 -16.95
C LYS A 59 -25.57 -22.07 -16.59
N ILE A 60 -25.23 -21.58 -15.41
CA ILE A 60 -23.86 -21.56 -14.90
C ILE A 60 -23.81 -22.39 -13.61
N PRO A 61 -23.11 -23.54 -13.60
CA PRO A 61 -22.96 -24.31 -12.38
C PRO A 61 -22.07 -23.54 -11.40
N SER A 62 -22.52 -23.43 -10.15
CA SER A 62 -21.76 -22.82 -9.06
C SER A 62 -20.96 -23.85 -8.31
N VAL A 63 -19.82 -23.40 -7.77
CA VAL A 63 -19.08 -24.15 -6.76
C VAL A 63 -19.76 -24.05 -5.40
N LEU A 64 -19.54 -25.06 -4.55
CA LEU A 64 -19.99 -25.07 -3.17
C LEU A 64 -19.46 -23.84 -2.42
N GLY A 65 -20.36 -23.13 -1.74
CA GLY A 65 -19.99 -21.92 -0.97
C GLY A 65 -19.51 -20.75 -1.83
N TRP A 66 -19.86 -20.72 -3.12
CA TRP A 66 -19.53 -19.58 -3.97
C TRP A 66 -20.17 -18.30 -3.42
N SER A 67 -19.37 -17.24 -3.39
CA SER A 67 -19.79 -15.88 -3.09
C SER A 67 -19.25 -15.00 -4.20
N GLY A 68 -19.99 -13.99 -4.61
CA GLY A 68 -19.58 -13.14 -5.70
C GLY A 68 -20.68 -12.21 -6.16
N ARG A 69 -20.49 -11.67 -7.36
CA ARG A 69 -21.39 -10.74 -8.00
C ARG A 69 -21.67 -11.17 -9.43
N ILE A 70 -22.91 -10.95 -9.85
CA ILE A 70 -23.38 -11.12 -11.22
C ILE A 70 -24.05 -9.80 -11.60
N TRP A 71 -23.69 -9.24 -12.76
CA TRP A 71 -24.30 -8.01 -13.28
C TRP A 71 -24.42 -8.06 -14.80
N ALA A 72 -25.30 -7.25 -15.37
CA ALA A 72 -25.46 -7.13 -16.82
C ALA A 72 -24.67 -5.91 -17.34
N ARG A 73 -24.13 -6.05 -18.56
CA ARG A 73 -23.48 -4.98 -19.32
C ARG A 73 -24.26 -4.68 -20.59
N THR A 74 -24.27 -3.43 -21.03
CA THR A 74 -25.01 -3.00 -22.23
C THR A 74 -24.16 -2.14 -23.15
N GLY A 75 -24.52 -2.14 -24.45
CA GLY A 75 -23.82 -1.35 -25.48
C GLY A 75 -22.37 -1.78 -25.69
N CYS A 76 -22.06 -3.06 -25.57
CA CYS A 76 -20.71 -3.56 -25.66
C CYS A 76 -20.25 -3.78 -27.12
N LYS A 77 -18.99 -3.44 -27.39
CA LYS A 77 -18.29 -3.80 -28.63
C LYS A 77 -16.96 -4.43 -28.25
N PHE A 78 -16.72 -5.66 -28.72
CA PHE A 78 -15.50 -6.41 -28.49
C PHE A 78 -14.87 -6.83 -29.83
N ASP A 79 -13.56 -6.91 -29.86
CA ASP A 79 -12.78 -7.47 -30.97
C ASP A 79 -12.70 -9.02 -30.87
N ALA A 80 -12.01 -9.64 -31.82
CA ALA A 80 -11.81 -11.09 -31.86
C ALA A 80 -11.01 -11.63 -30.65
N ASN A 81 -10.23 -10.77 -29.99
CA ASN A 81 -9.45 -11.12 -28.79
C ASN A 81 -10.25 -10.91 -27.49
N GLY A 82 -11.52 -10.52 -27.59
CA GLY A 82 -12.38 -10.22 -26.45
C GLY A 82 -12.03 -8.91 -25.74
N ALA A 83 -11.22 -8.03 -26.35
CA ALA A 83 -10.94 -6.68 -25.84
C ALA A 83 -11.95 -5.68 -26.43
N GLY A 84 -12.36 -4.70 -25.66
CA GLY A 84 -13.43 -3.81 -26.07
C GLY A 84 -13.90 -2.84 -25.00
N LYS A 85 -15.15 -2.39 -25.10
CA LYS A 85 -15.77 -1.50 -24.11
C LYS A 85 -17.28 -1.64 -24.11
N CYS A 86 -17.86 -1.56 -22.92
CA CYS A 86 -19.30 -1.41 -22.70
C CYS A 86 -19.67 0.01 -22.27
N VAL A 87 -20.90 0.43 -22.58
CA VAL A 87 -21.44 1.73 -22.13
C VAL A 87 -21.77 1.68 -20.64
N THR A 88 -22.36 0.57 -20.18
CA THR A 88 -22.69 0.37 -18.77
C THR A 88 -22.13 -0.96 -18.26
N GLY A 89 -21.78 -0.99 -16.97
CA GLY A 89 -21.31 -2.20 -16.30
C GLY A 89 -19.97 -2.76 -16.79
N ASP A 90 -19.20 -2.02 -17.59
CA ASP A 90 -17.91 -2.46 -18.11
C ASP A 90 -17.00 -3.01 -17.00
N CYS A 91 -16.08 -3.91 -17.31
CA CYS A 91 -15.21 -4.55 -16.31
C CYS A 91 -13.72 -4.46 -16.65
N GLY A 92 -13.32 -3.32 -17.23
CA GLY A 92 -11.93 -3.06 -17.61
C GLY A 92 -11.66 -3.38 -19.08
N GLY A 93 -12.68 -3.22 -19.94
CA GLY A 93 -12.56 -3.34 -21.38
C GLY A 93 -12.31 -4.76 -21.89
N LYS A 94 -12.82 -5.78 -21.18
CA LYS A 94 -12.72 -7.18 -21.58
C LYS A 94 -14.07 -7.88 -21.56
N LEU A 95 -14.26 -8.85 -22.44
CA LEU A 95 -15.44 -9.70 -22.48
C LEU A 95 -15.51 -10.55 -21.19
N GLU A 96 -14.43 -11.25 -20.85
CA GLU A 96 -14.29 -12.00 -19.61
C GLU A 96 -13.80 -11.06 -18.48
N CYS A 97 -14.54 -10.97 -17.38
CA CYS A 97 -14.29 -10.04 -16.29
C CYS A 97 -13.30 -10.60 -15.26
N ALA A 98 -12.10 -10.00 -15.20
CA ALA A 98 -11.11 -10.32 -14.16
C ALA A 98 -11.16 -9.36 -12.96
N VAL A 99 -11.66 -8.14 -13.18
CA VAL A 99 -11.80 -7.09 -12.16
C VAL A 99 -13.25 -6.64 -12.09
N GLY A 100 -13.71 -6.21 -10.92
CA GLY A 100 -15.06 -5.65 -10.78
C GLY A 100 -15.25 -4.41 -11.67
N GLY A 101 -16.49 -4.10 -12.03
CA GLY A 101 -16.77 -2.91 -12.85
C GLY A 101 -16.52 -1.57 -12.13
N PRO A 102 -16.54 -0.43 -12.85
CA PRO A 102 -16.29 0.90 -12.31
C PRO A 102 -17.08 1.22 -11.03
N LEU A 103 -18.33 0.77 -10.94
CA LEU A 103 -19.15 0.98 -9.73
C LEU A 103 -18.61 0.23 -8.51
N VAL A 104 -18.06 -0.97 -8.70
CA VAL A 104 -17.44 -1.73 -7.62
C VAL A 104 -16.20 -1.01 -7.11
N GLN A 105 -15.38 -0.50 -8.02
CA GLN A 105 -14.20 0.27 -7.67
C GLN A 105 -14.56 1.58 -6.97
N ALA A 106 -15.53 2.33 -7.50
CA ALA A 106 -16.00 3.58 -6.90
C ALA A 106 -16.55 3.37 -5.48
N ARG A 107 -17.36 2.33 -5.27
CA ARG A 107 -17.88 1.96 -3.95
C ARG A 107 -16.75 1.60 -2.97
N ASN A 108 -15.79 0.79 -3.40
CA ASN A 108 -14.66 0.40 -2.55
C ASN A 108 -13.81 1.63 -2.17
N PHE A 109 -13.53 2.51 -3.13
CA PHE A 109 -12.79 3.75 -2.90
C PHE A 109 -13.53 4.68 -1.93
N ALA A 110 -14.83 4.90 -2.16
CA ALA A 110 -15.66 5.73 -1.28
C ALA A 110 -15.68 5.21 0.16
N ALA A 111 -15.79 3.88 0.35
CA ALA A 111 -15.76 3.27 1.67
C ALA A 111 -14.40 3.47 2.38
N ILE A 112 -13.28 3.23 1.68
CA ILE A 112 -11.94 3.44 2.22
C ILE A 112 -11.76 4.91 2.61
N THR A 113 -11.96 5.83 1.68
CA THR A 113 -11.68 7.25 1.89
C THR A 113 -12.61 7.87 2.93
N GLY A 114 -13.90 7.53 2.90
CA GLY A 114 -14.87 8.04 3.86
C GLY A 114 -14.55 7.61 5.29
N VAL A 115 -14.22 6.33 5.49
CA VAL A 115 -13.84 5.81 6.81
C VAL A 115 -12.51 6.40 7.27
N ASN A 116 -11.51 6.49 6.37
CA ASN A 116 -10.22 7.10 6.69
C ASN A 116 -10.39 8.54 7.17
N ALA A 117 -11.12 9.36 6.41
CA ALA A 117 -11.35 10.76 6.74
C ALA A 117 -12.16 10.93 8.04
N GLY A 118 -13.20 10.10 8.23
CA GLY A 118 -14.04 10.14 9.42
C GLY A 118 -13.24 9.80 10.69
N ILE A 119 -12.49 8.70 10.67
CA ILE A 119 -11.66 8.30 11.81
C ILE A 119 -10.54 9.31 12.05
N ALA A 120 -9.87 9.78 11.01
CA ALA A 120 -8.82 10.80 11.14
C ALA A 120 -9.37 12.09 11.76
N CYS A 121 -10.58 12.53 11.39
CA CYS A 121 -11.24 13.69 11.97
C CYS A 121 -11.51 13.51 13.47
N VAL A 122 -12.07 12.36 13.86
CA VAL A 122 -12.33 12.03 15.28
C VAL A 122 -11.03 11.96 16.08
N MET A 123 -10.01 11.29 15.55
CA MET A 123 -8.71 11.15 16.22
C MET A 123 -8.00 12.50 16.36
N LYS A 124 -8.07 13.35 15.32
CA LYS A 124 -7.55 14.73 15.37
C LYS A 124 -8.27 15.55 16.44
N ARG A 125 -9.58 15.38 16.61
CA ARG A 125 -10.35 16.05 17.68
C ARG A 125 -9.96 15.58 19.07
N ILE A 126 -9.68 14.29 19.25
CA ILE A 126 -9.27 13.73 20.56
C ILE A 126 -7.83 14.12 20.91
N ARG A 127 -6.91 14.07 19.94
CA ARG A 127 -5.46 14.25 20.19
C ARG A 127 -4.95 15.67 19.96
N GLY A 128 -5.72 16.52 19.29
CA GLY A 128 -5.35 17.90 18.96
C GLY A 128 -4.23 18.02 17.90
N LYS A 129 -3.71 16.92 17.38
CA LYS A 129 -2.65 16.88 16.35
C LYS A 129 -2.80 15.69 15.43
N GLU A 130 -2.17 15.79 14.26
CA GLU A 130 -1.99 14.65 13.35
C GLU A 130 -0.72 13.92 13.74
N ASP A 131 -0.85 12.67 14.17
CA ASP A 131 0.25 11.81 14.57
C ASP A 131 0.15 10.43 13.89
N LEU A 132 1.26 9.68 13.96
CA LEU A 132 1.37 8.36 13.37
C LEU A 132 0.26 7.42 13.85
N GLU A 133 -0.10 7.48 15.14
CA GLU A 133 -1.16 6.65 15.71
C GLU A 133 -2.53 6.96 15.09
N SER A 134 -2.89 8.24 14.94
CA SER A 134 -4.14 8.62 14.27
C SER A 134 -4.20 8.13 12.82
N ALA A 135 -3.09 8.25 12.09
CA ALA A 135 -2.99 7.82 10.69
C ALA A 135 -3.11 6.29 10.56
N VAL A 136 -2.43 5.53 11.42
CA VAL A 136 -2.46 4.07 11.45
C VAL A 136 -3.86 3.55 11.83
N VAL A 137 -4.52 4.17 12.81
CA VAL A 137 -5.87 3.81 13.25
C VAL A 137 -6.90 4.07 12.14
N ALA A 138 -6.81 5.22 11.46
CA ALA A 138 -7.68 5.54 10.33
C ALA A 138 -7.49 4.55 9.16
N ALA A 139 -6.24 4.21 8.83
CA ALA A 139 -5.93 3.24 7.79
C ALA A 139 -6.41 1.83 8.13
N PHE A 140 -6.27 1.40 9.39
CA PHE A 140 -6.79 0.11 9.85
C PHE A 140 -8.31 0.02 9.67
N GLY A 141 -9.05 1.02 10.15
CA GLY A 141 -10.51 1.08 9.99
C GLY A 141 -10.94 1.07 8.53
N SER A 142 -10.17 1.72 7.66
CA SER A 142 -10.41 1.73 6.22
C SER A 142 -10.19 0.36 5.58
N GLY A 143 -9.16 -0.39 6.01
CA GLY A 143 -8.91 -1.75 5.55
C GLY A 143 -10.01 -2.73 6.00
N VAL A 144 -10.56 -2.56 7.21
CA VAL A 144 -11.75 -3.31 7.65
C VAL A 144 -12.95 -2.98 6.76
N ALA A 145 -13.21 -1.69 6.51
CA ALA A 145 -14.31 -1.26 5.66
C ALA A 145 -14.18 -1.81 4.23
N TYR A 146 -12.97 -1.78 3.65
CA TYR A 146 -12.68 -2.39 2.36
C TYR A 146 -12.99 -3.89 2.35
N SER A 147 -12.56 -4.64 3.36
CA SER A 147 -12.82 -6.08 3.46
C SER A 147 -14.32 -6.36 3.48
N LEU A 148 -15.10 -5.56 4.22
CA LEU A 148 -16.55 -5.72 4.29
C LEU A 148 -17.24 -5.44 2.96
N VAL A 149 -16.88 -4.33 2.29
CA VAL A 149 -17.52 -4.00 1.00
C VAL A 149 -17.06 -4.93 -0.11
N SER A 150 -15.81 -5.38 -0.11
CA SER A 150 -15.25 -6.20 -1.19
C SER A 150 -15.77 -7.65 -1.18
N ALA A 151 -15.87 -8.28 0.01
CA ALA A 151 -16.24 -9.69 0.15
C ALA A 151 -17.72 -9.93 0.51
N GLY A 152 -18.45 -8.90 0.96
CA GLY A 152 -19.78 -9.09 1.53
C GLY A 152 -19.73 -9.69 2.93
N LEU A 153 -20.88 -9.72 3.63
CA LEU A 153 -20.97 -10.09 5.05
C LEU A 153 -20.75 -11.60 5.34
N GLN A 154 -20.60 -12.43 4.31
CA GLN A 154 -20.48 -13.88 4.43
C GLN A 154 -19.04 -14.34 4.16
N GLY A 155 -18.28 -14.51 5.25
CA GLY A 155 -17.31 -15.60 5.36
C GLY A 155 -15.83 -15.22 5.23
N GLN A 156 -15.24 -14.77 6.35
CA GLN A 156 -13.90 -15.09 6.89
C GLN A 156 -13.29 -13.83 7.55
N PRO A 157 -13.47 -13.63 8.88
CA PRO A 157 -12.93 -12.46 9.59
C PRO A 157 -11.40 -12.40 9.57
N MET A 158 -10.73 -13.53 9.30
CA MET A 158 -9.26 -13.62 9.17
C MET A 158 -8.73 -12.71 8.06
N ASN A 159 -9.45 -12.58 6.94
CA ASN A 159 -9.04 -11.75 5.81
C ASN A 159 -9.19 -10.25 6.10
N ALA A 160 -10.14 -9.86 6.95
CA ALA A 160 -10.36 -8.47 7.32
C ALA A 160 -9.24 -7.93 8.22
N ILE A 161 -8.78 -8.74 9.18
CA ILE A 161 -7.67 -8.37 10.08
C ILE A 161 -6.37 -8.25 9.28
N THR A 162 -6.06 -9.21 8.40
CA THR A 162 -4.85 -9.16 7.58
C THR A 162 -4.88 -7.98 6.63
N THR A 163 -6.03 -7.70 6.00
CA THR A 163 -6.18 -6.55 5.10
C THR A 163 -6.04 -5.23 5.88
N ALA A 164 -6.69 -5.12 7.04
CA ALA A 164 -6.58 -3.95 7.90
C ALA A 164 -5.15 -3.70 8.39
N ALA A 165 -4.42 -4.77 8.77
CA ALA A 165 -3.01 -4.68 9.13
C ALA A 165 -2.14 -4.27 7.93
N GLY A 166 -2.43 -4.75 6.72
CA GLY A 166 -1.72 -4.33 5.51
C GLY A 166 -1.88 -2.83 5.23
N PHE A 167 -3.11 -2.32 5.33
CA PHE A 167 -3.38 -0.88 5.16
C PHE A 167 -2.68 -0.04 6.24
N SER A 168 -2.71 -0.50 7.49
CA SER A 168 -2.11 0.23 8.62
C SER A 168 -0.58 0.30 8.52
N LEU A 169 0.07 -0.80 8.13
CA LEU A 169 1.51 -0.85 7.87
C LEU A 169 1.92 0.07 6.72
N PHE A 170 1.20 -0.01 5.60
CA PHE A 170 1.48 0.81 4.42
C PHE A 170 1.36 2.30 4.77
N GLN A 171 0.26 2.71 5.40
CA GLN A 171 0.07 4.11 5.80
C GLN A 171 1.11 4.57 6.82
N GLY A 172 1.49 3.71 7.78
CA GLY A 172 2.53 4.02 8.76
C GLY A 172 3.90 4.26 8.14
N ILE A 173 4.27 3.44 7.14
CA ILE A 173 5.50 3.63 6.36
C ILE A 173 5.45 4.96 5.61
N PHE A 174 4.34 5.25 4.91
CA PHE A 174 4.17 6.50 4.17
C PHE A 174 4.21 7.73 5.07
N PHE A 175 3.56 7.69 6.23
CA PHE A 175 3.59 8.79 7.20
C PHE A 175 5.00 9.05 7.71
N LYS A 176 5.73 7.99 8.09
CA LYS A 176 7.12 8.10 8.58
C LYS A 176 8.09 8.57 7.51
N LEU A 177 7.89 8.14 6.27
CA LEU A 177 8.68 8.60 5.13
C LEU A 177 8.37 10.07 4.82
N GLY A 178 7.08 10.46 4.86
CA GLY A 178 6.65 11.85 4.76
C GLY A 178 7.26 12.73 5.84
N GLU A 179 7.25 12.30 7.10
CA GLU A 179 7.92 13.04 8.18
C GLU A 179 9.42 13.22 7.95
N ARG A 180 10.12 12.24 7.36
CA ARG A 180 11.54 12.36 7.02
C ARG A 180 11.82 13.40 5.94
N PHE A 181 10.88 13.63 5.03
CA PHE A 181 11.02 14.63 3.98
C PHE A 181 10.52 16.01 4.42
N SER A 182 9.49 16.06 5.27
CA SER A 182 8.91 17.31 5.78
C SER A 182 9.72 17.94 6.90
N LYS A 183 10.41 17.15 7.73
CA LYS A 183 11.40 17.68 8.67
C LYS A 183 12.77 17.64 7.98
N PRO A 184 13.44 18.79 7.74
CA PRO A 184 14.88 18.74 7.54
C PRO A 184 15.46 17.98 8.75
N SER A 185 16.43 17.09 8.51
CA SER A 185 17.17 16.43 9.60
C SER A 185 17.51 17.49 10.63
N VAL A 186 17.12 17.30 11.91
CA VAL A 186 17.37 18.27 12.99
C VAL A 186 18.79 18.80 12.82
N GLU A 187 18.86 20.01 12.28
CA GLU A 187 20.09 20.58 11.78
C GLU A 187 20.67 21.25 13.02
N ASP A 188 21.59 20.55 13.70
CA ASP A 188 22.31 21.14 14.81
C ASP A 188 22.96 22.42 14.30
N PRO A 189 22.50 23.62 14.70
CA PRO A 189 22.94 24.89 14.09
C PRO A 189 24.46 25.06 14.21
N TYR A 190 25.05 24.34 15.16
CA TYR A 190 26.46 24.25 15.47
C TYR A 190 27.32 23.47 14.47
N TYR A 191 26.77 22.72 13.49
CA TYR A 191 27.57 21.90 12.56
C TYR A 191 27.41 22.29 11.08
N THR A 192 26.75 23.41 10.81
CA THR A 192 26.40 23.87 9.46
C THR A 192 27.64 24.09 8.60
N ARG A 193 28.64 24.80 9.14
CA ARG A 193 29.91 25.10 8.46
C ARG A 193 30.80 23.86 8.34
N ALA A 194 30.85 23.03 9.38
CA ALA A 194 31.64 21.81 9.41
C ALA A 194 31.17 20.81 8.33
N ARG A 195 29.85 20.66 8.19
CA ARG A 195 29.24 19.79 7.18
C ARG A 195 29.45 20.32 5.77
N SER A 196 29.30 21.63 5.54
CA SER A 196 29.58 22.25 4.25
C SER A 196 31.03 22.04 3.80
N MET A 197 31.97 22.18 4.72
CA MET A 197 33.39 21.87 4.47
C MET A 197 33.58 20.40 4.10
N LEU A 198 33.03 19.46 4.88
CA LEU A 198 33.16 18.03 4.60
C LEU A 198 32.56 17.65 3.25
N LEU A 199 31.42 18.23 2.87
CA LEU A 199 30.81 18.02 1.56
C LEU A 199 31.69 18.54 0.41
N LYS A 200 32.28 19.74 0.55
CA LYS A 200 33.20 20.29 -0.46
C LYS A 200 34.45 19.44 -0.66
N LEU A 201 34.90 18.77 0.40
CA LEU A 201 36.09 17.92 0.40
C LEU A 201 35.79 16.46 0.01
N GLY A 202 34.52 16.07 -0.20
CA GLY A 202 34.13 14.67 -0.44
C GLY A 202 34.35 13.75 0.77
N LEU A 203 34.22 14.32 1.98
CA LEU A 203 34.50 13.69 3.27
C LEU A 203 33.22 13.49 4.11
N GLU A 204 32.04 13.45 3.49
CA GLU A 204 30.75 13.31 4.15
C GLU A 204 30.65 12.07 5.05
N LYS A 205 31.39 11.00 4.71
CA LYS A 205 31.49 9.78 5.52
C LYS A 205 31.98 10.04 6.96
N TYR A 206 32.73 11.12 7.19
CA TYR A 206 33.30 11.48 8.48
C TYR A 206 32.43 12.43 9.32
N GLU A 207 31.25 12.85 8.84
CA GLU A 207 30.36 13.77 9.56
C GLU A 207 29.98 13.22 10.96
N LYS A 208 29.73 11.91 11.05
CA LYS A 208 29.42 11.25 12.34
C LYS A 208 30.57 11.30 13.33
N ASN A 209 31.81 11.26 12.85
CA ASN A 209 33.01 11.33 13.69
C ASN A 209 33.19 12.74 14.26
N PHE A 210 32.93 13.77 13.45
CA PHE A 210 32.90 15.17 13.90
C PHE A 210 31.87 15.39 15.01
N LYS A 211 30.64 14.88 14.83
CA LYS A 211 29.59 14.98 15.87
C LYS A 211 29.97 14.23 17.15
N LYS A 212 30.57 13.05 17.03
CA LYS A 212 31.03 12.25 18.18
C LYS A 212 32.15 12.96 18.96
N GLY A 213 33.04 13.67 18.28
CA GLY A 213 34.12 14.45 18.90
C GLY A 213 33.80 15.89 19.23
N LEU A 214 32.52 16.29 19.13
CA LEU A 214 32.08 17.66 19.39
C LEU A 214 32.81 18.73 18.57
N LEU A 215 33.26 18.37 17.36
CA LEU A 215 33.98 19.25 16.44
C LEU A 215 32.98 20.12 15.67
N ALA A 216 32.44 21.12 16.36
CA ALA A 216 31.43 22.05 15.88
C ALA A 216 32.04 23.28 15.16
N ASP A 217 31.18 24.06 14.52
CA ASP A 217 31.50 25.31 13.81
C ASP A 217 32.37 26.30 14.61
N PRO A 218 32.15 26.52 15.93
CA PRO A 218 33.01 27.38 16.74
C PRO A 218 34.42 26.83 16.94
N THR A 219 34.60 25.51 16.85
CA THR A 219 35.87 24.82 17.07
C THR A 219 36.65 24.58 15.77
N LEU A 220 36.03 24.78 14.60
CA LEU A 220 36.68 24.61 13.30
C LEU A 220 38.01 25.40 13.18
N PRO A 221 38.11 26.67 13.60
CA PRO A 221 39.38 27.41 13.55
C PRO A 221 40.46 26.84 14.48
N LEU A 222 40.08 26.06 15.48
CA LEU A 222 40.97 25.50 16.51
C LEU A 222 41.36 24.05 16.22
N LEU A 223 40.92 23.49 15.08
CA LEU A 223 41.25 22.13 14.69
C LEU A 223 42.75 21.93 14.54
N THR A 224 43.23 20.85 15.15
CA THR A 224 44.61 20.35 15.08
C THR A 224 44.62 18.94 14.51
N ASP A 225 45.78 18.48 14.04
CA ASP A 225 45.95 17.10 13.58
C ASP A 225 45.59 16.08 14.66
N SER A 226 45.92 16.37 15.92
CA SER A 226 45.57 15.55 17.08
C SER A 226 44.06 15.45 17.28
N ALA A 227 43.33 16.57 17.24
CA ALA A 227 41.87 16.56 17.40
C ALA A 227 41.17 15.74 16.31
N LEU A 228 41.68 15.79 15.07
CA LEU A 228 41.15 14.98 13.96
C LEU A 228 41.54 13.50 14.09
N LYS A 229 42.72 13.21 14.64
CA LYS A 229 43.16 11.84 14.94
C LYS A 229 42.28 11.21 16.03
N ASP A 230 41.93 11.97 17.07
CA ASP A 230 41.09 11.51 18.19
C ASP A 230 39.68 11.12 17.73
N VAL A 231 39.15 11.79 16.71
CA VAL A 231 37.88 11.41 16.05
C VAL A 231 38.05 10.36 14.94
N SER A 232 39.18 9.65 14.91
CA SER A 232 39.43 8.55 13.97
C SER A 232 39.42 8.95 12.49
N ILE A 233 39.92 10.15 12.15
CA ILE A 233 40.10 10.57 10.75
C ILE A 233 41.48 10.12 10.26
N PRO A 234 41.57 9.42 9.11
CA PRO A 234 42.84 8.95 8.58
C PRO A 234 43.75 10.10 8.10
N PRO A 235 45.08 9.88 8.00
CA PRO A 235 46.06 10.94 7.73
C PRO A 235 45.81 11.72 6.43
N GLY A 236 45.31 11.09 5.36
CA GLY A 236 45.01 11.78 4.11
C GLY A 236 43.93 12.86 4.26
N PRO A 237 42.69 12.50 4.68
CA PRO A 237 41.63 13.47 4.94
C PRO A 237 41.97 14.55 5.98
N ARG A 238 42.82 14.25 6.97
CA ARG A 238 43.28 15.24 7.96
C ARG A 238 43.97 16.43 7.29
N LEU A 239 44.85 16.17 6.33
CA LEU A 239 45.57 17.21 5.59
C LEU A 239 44.62 18.07 4.76
N LEU A 240 43.63 17.46 4.09
CA LEU A 240 42.63 18.19 3.30
C LEU A 240 41.79 19.14 4.16
N ILE A 241 41.38 18.67 5.35
CA ILE A 241 40.61 19.49 6.30
C ILE A 241 41.46 20.65 6.83
N LEU A 242 42.69 20.38 7.26
CA LEU A 242 43.58 21.41 7.81
C LEU A 242 44.00 22.45 6.76
N ASP A 243 44.31 22.02 5.52
CA ASP A 243 44.63 22.93 4.41
C ASP A 243 43.43 23.81 4.06
N HIS A 244 42.21 23.25 4.03
CA HIS A 244 40.99 24.03 3.78
C HIS A 244 40.77 25.12 4.84
N ILE A 245 40.93 24.79 6.12
CA ILE A 245 40.78 25.74 7.23
C ILE A 245 41.86 26.85 7.19
N GLN A 246 43.08 26.52 6.77
CA GLN A 246 44.16 27.51 6.63
C GLN A 246 43.96 28.48 5.46
N ARG A 247 43.32 28.02 4.37
CA ARG A 247 43.04 28.82 3.18
C ARG A 247 41.77 29.66 3.32
N ASP A 248 40.84 29.27 4.19
CA ASP A 248 39.60 30.01 4.42
C ASP A 248 39.87 31.31 5.21
N PRO A 249 39.73 32.50 4.59
CA PRO A 249 40.02 33.78 5.24
C PRO A 249 39.08 34.07 6.42
N GLU A 250 37.85 33.54 6.45
CA GLU A 250 36.91 33.74 7.56
C GLU A 250 37.29 32.92 8.80
N LEU A 251 37.82 31.71 8.59
CA LEU A 251 38.29 30.84 9.67
C LEU A 251 39.67 31.28 10.18
N LYS A 252 40.53 31.77 9.29
CA LYS A 252 41.87 32.28 9.61
C LYS A 252 41.82 33.56 10.47
N GLY A 253 40.91 34.50 10.18
CA GLY A 253 40.76 35.75 10.94
C GLY A 253 40.41 35.54 12.42
N LYS A 254 39.66 34.47 12.74
CA LYS A 254 39.32 34.11 14.13
C LYS A 254 40.46 33.45 14.92
N ARG A 255 41.41 32.83 14.23
CA ARG A 255 42.60 32.20 14.85
C ARG A 255 43.64 33.25 15.31
N GLY A 256 43.71 34.41 14.65
CA GLY A 256 44.66 35.48 14.95
C GLY A 256 44.21 36.52 15.97
N SER A 257 42.92 36.57 16.34
CA SER A 257 42.36 37.61 17.23
C SER A 257 42.36 37.22 18.73
N ARG A 258 42.96 36.09 19.12
CA ARG A 258 43.07 35.60 20.52
C ARG A 258 44.50 35.22 20.92
N GLY A 259 45.49 35.81 20.26
CA GLY A 259 46.90 35.78 20.68
C GLY A 259 47.24 37.03 21.46
#